data_AF-A0A433RET7-F1
#
_entry.id   AF-A0A433RET7-F1
#
_cell.length_a   1.000
_cell.length_b   1.000
_cell.length_c   1.000
_cell.angle_alpha   90.00
_cell.angle_beta   90.00
_cell.angle_gamma   90.00
#
_symmetry.space_group_name_H-M   'P 1'
#
loop_
_entity.id
_entity.type
_entity.pdbx_description
1 polymer ?
#
loop_
_entity_poly.entity_id
_entity_poly.type
_entity_poly.pdbx_seq_one_letter_code
_entity_poly.pdbx_strand_id
1 'polypeptide(L)'
;MSKRKTVWIPAILAAIAAALLLAYSLWHHPSNAGRHFPPGGAGRPPREEEGGLGGLAKTLGTISLYLGAAGFVWFWFKKKLKSPSLLVRRVGKLLRTAHKPLGWATLLLIAVHGAYFLFTKLQDHKIWSGLAAFAILLAIAGYGFFVNKIRNKWMRTVHRTLGLLWVPVLVIHAGGSAILASAAALAVGAVVALLEKKAAA
;
A
#
# COMPACT_ATOMS: atom_id res chain seq x y z
N MET A 1 -9.46 27.44 10.91
CA MET A 1 -8.82 26.26 10.27
C MET A 1 -7.60 26.75 9.50
N SER A 2 -6.41 26.23 9.80
CA SER A 2 -5.18 26.66 9.15
C SER A 2 -5.15 26.25 7.67
N LYS A 3 -4.63 27.15 6.83
CA LYS A 3 -4.41 26.93 5.39
C LYS A 3 -2.92 26.82 5.05
N ARG A 4 -2.04 26.85 6.06
CA ARG A 4 -0.58 26.79 5.87
C ARG A 4 -0.21 25.47 5.19
N LYS A 5 0.57 25.56 4.12
CA LYS A 5 1.06 24.41 3.35
C LYS A 5 2.27 23.72 4.00
N THR A 6 2.79 24.25 5.11
CA THR A 6 3.92 23.65 5.86
C THR A 6 3.65 22.21 6.32
N VAL A 7 2.38 21.82 6.45
CA VAL A 7 2.00 20.41 6.70
C VAL A 7 2.34 19.47 5.55
N TRP A 8 2.81 19.95 4.39
CA TRP A 8 3.35 19.10 3.32
C TRP A 8 4.81 18.72 3.53
N ILE A 9 5.57 19.46 4.36
CA ILE A 9 7.02 19.26 4.52
C ILE A 9 7.35 17.82 4.93
N PRO A 10 6.74 17.23 5.97
CA PRO A 10 7.04 15.84 6.34
C PRO A 10 6.71 14.83 5.23
N ALA A 11 5.60 15.03 4.52
CA ALA A 11 5.21 14.17 3.40
C ALA A 11 6.18 14.26 2.22
N ILE A 12 6.67 15.46 1.89
CA ILE A 12 7.67 15.67 0.83
C ILE A 12 8.99 15.00 1.22
N LEU A 13 9.45 15.16 2.47
CA LEU A 13 10.65 14.50 2.96
C LEU A 13 10.53 12.96 2.89
N ALA A 14 9.39 12.40 3.29
CA ALA A 14 9.14 10.97 3.16
C ALA A 14 9.12 10.50 1.70
N ALA A 15 8.52 11.29 0.80
CA ALA A 15 8.49 10.99 -0.63
C ALA A 15 9.89 11.05 -1.27
N ILE A 16 10.72 12.05 -0.91
CA ILE A 16 12.11 12.16 -1.36
C ILE A 16 12.92 10.98 -0.84
N ALA A 17 12.83 10.64 0.45
CA ALA A 17 13.52 9.49 1.02
C ALA A 17 13.13 8.19 0.30
N ALA A 18 11.84 7.98 0.05
CA ALA A 18 11.36 6.82 -0.72
C ALA A 18 11.88 6.81 -2.16
N ALA A 19 11.90 7.98 -2.83
CA ALA A 19 12.42 8.09 -4.19
C ALA A 19 13.92 7.78 -4.26
N LEU A 20 14.73 8.26 -3.31
CA LEU A 20 16.16 7.96 -3.22
C LEU A 20 16.41 6.48 -2.96
N LEU A 21 15.64 5.87 -2.06
CA LEU A 21 15.71 4.43 -1.77
C LEU A 21 15.33 3.58 -2.99
N LEU A 22 14.31 3.99 -3.75
CA LEU A 22 13.93 3.32 -5.00
C LEU A 22 14.99 3.50 -6.08
N ALA A 23 15.52 4.71 -6.26
CA ALA A 23 16.59 4.97 -7.21
C ALA A 23 17.82 4.10 -6.91
N TYR A 24 18.20 4.00 -5.63
CA TYR A 24 19.26 3.10 -5.17
C TYR A 24 18.93 1.63 -5.46
N SER A 25 17.70 1.18 -5.14
CA SER A 25 17.23 -0.18 -5.41
C SER A 25 17.30 -0.55 -6.89
N LEU A 26 16.93 0.37 -7.78
CA LEU A 26 16.93 0.17 -9.23
C LEU A 26 18.34 0.25 -9.83
N TRP A 27 19.21 1.10 -9.27
CA TRP A 27 20.60 1.22 -9.71
C TRP A 27 21.43 -0.01 -9.35
N HIS A 28 21.26 -0.52 -8.12
CA HIS A 28 21.93 -1.72 -7.63
C HIS A 28 21.17 -3.01 -7.97
N HIS A 29 20.08 -2.93 -8.72
CA HIS A 29 19.46 -4.10 -9.28
C HIS A 29 20.50 -4.74 -10.21
N PRO A 30 20.99 -5.97 -9.96
CA PRO A 30 21.94 -6.58 -10.87
C PRO A 30 21.25 -6.73 -12.21
N SER A 31 21.61 -5.87 -13.16
CA SER A 31 21.00 -5.78 -14.48
C SER A 31 21.31 -7.00 -15.35
N ASN A 32 21.96 -8.04 -14.82
CA ASN A 32 22.40 -9.24 -15.54
C ASN A 32 22.54 -10.51 -14.68
N ALA A 33 21.73 -10.72 -13.63
CA ALA A 33 21.66 -12.04 -12.99
C ALA A 33 20.64 -12.95 -13.71
N GLY A 34 20.99 -13.39 -14.93
CA GLY A 34 20.44 -14.59 -15.55
C GLY A 34 19.16 -14.46 -16.37
N ARG A 35 19.24 -13.88 -17.58
CA ARG A 35 18.55 -14.51 -18.73
C ARG A 35 19.30 -15.80 -19.10
N HIS A 36 19.32 -16.78 -18.20
CA HIS A 36 19.60 -18.16 -18.57
C HIS A 36 18.25 -18.82 -18.81
N PHE A 37 17.77 -18.76 -20.06
CA PHE A 37 16.94 -19.85 -20.54
C PHE A 37 17.89 -21.04 -20.73
N PRO A 38 17.81 -22.11 -19.91
CA PRO A 38 18.47 -23.35 -20.31
C PRO A 38 17.80 -23.81 -21.61
N PRO A 39 18.57 -24.23 -22.64
CA PRO A 39 17.99 -24.87 -23.80
C PRO A 39 17.51 -26.25 -23.34
N GLY A 40 16.20 -26.37 -23.15
CA GLY A 40 15.54 -27.65 -22.87
C GLY A 40 15.30 -27.91 -21.38
N GLY A 41 14.05 -28.22 -21.06
CA GLY A 41 13.65 -28.74 -19.76
C GLY A 41 12.46 -27.99 -19.19
N ALA A 42 11.32 -28.67 -19.16
CA ALA A 42 10.16 -28.30 -18.35
C ALA A 42 10.53 -28.34 -16.86
N GLY A 43 11.28 -27.34 -16.40
CA GLY A 43 11.62 -27.13 -15.01
C GLY A 43 10.65 -26.11 -14.43
N ARG A 44 9.85 -26.52 -13.44
CA ARG A 44 9.28 -25.56 -12.48
C ARG A 44 10.40 -24.61 -12.01
N PRO A 45 10.17 -23.29 -11.91
CA PRO A 45 11.17 -22.41 -11.33
C PRO A 45 11.53 -22.95 -9.94
N PRO A 46 12.80 -22.83 -9.50
CA PRO A 46 13.21 -23.30 -8.20
C PRO A 46 12.30 -22.63 -7.17
N ARG A 47 11.46 -23.43 -6.54
CA ARG A 47 10.68 -23.00 -5.39
C ARG A 47 11.74 -22.69 -4.36
N GLU A 48 11.99 -21.40 -4.09
CA GLU A 48 12.64 -21.01 -2.84
C GLU A 48 11.84 -21.69 -1.74
N GLU A 49 12.31 -22.82 -1.23
CA GLU A 49 11.77 -23.47 -0.06
C GLU A 49 12.14 -22.58 1.13
N GLU A 50 11.46 -21.44 1.26
CA GLU A 50 11.44 -20.66 2.50
C GLU A 50 10.63 -21.47 3.53
N GLY A 51 11.24 -22.53 4.05
CA GLY A 51 10.67 -23.32 5.14
C GLY A 51 10.44 -22.47 6.40
N GLY A 52 9.38 -22.80 7.14
CA GLY A 52 9.09 -22.24 8.47
C GLY A 52 8.81 -20.73 8.48
N LEU A 53 9.61 -19.98 9.26
CA LEU A 53 9.38 -18.57 9.58
C LEU A 53 9.48 -17.63 8.38
N GLY A 54 10.30 -17.95 7.37
CA GLY A 54 10.46 -17.13 6.16
C GLY A 54 9.19 -17.07 5.32
N GLY A 55 8.58 -18.24 5.07
CA GLY A 55 7.30 -18.34 4.38
C GLY A 55 6.15 -17.65 5.14
N LEU A 56 6.15 -17.75 6.49
CA LEU A 56 5.20 -17.02 7.33
C LEU A 56 5.39 -15.51 7.19
N ALA A 57 6.61 -14.98 7.29
CA ALA A 57 6.89 -13.56 7.13
C ALA A 57 6.43 -13.03 5.76
N LYS A 58 6.68 -13.76 4.67
CA LYS A 58 6.20 -13.41 3.32
C LYS A 58 4.68 -13.42 3.21
N THR A 59 4.03 -14.38 3.87
CA THR A 59 2.57 -14.44 3.96
C THR A 59 2.01 -13.23 4.73
N LEU A 60 2.63 -12.83 5.84
CA LEU A 60 2.25 -11.62 6.59
C LEU A 60 2.37 -10.37 5.71
N GLY A 61 3.45 -10.26 4.91
CA GLY A 61 3.62 -9.19 3.93
C GLY A 61 2.45 -9.15 2.93
N THR A 62 2.05 -10.31 2.39
CA THR A 62 0.92 -10.41 1.46
C THR A 62 -0.42 -10.06 2.13
N ILE A 63 -0.70 -10.60 3.32
CA ILE A 63 -1.92 -10.29 4.09
C ILE A 63 -1.99 -8.78 4.36
N SER A 64 -0.88 -8.18 4.79
CA SER A 64 -0.83 -6.75 5.09
C SER A 64 -1.11 -5.88 3.87
N LEU A 65 -0.63 -6.27 2.68
CA LEU A 65 -0.93 -5.61 1.42
C LEU A 65 -2.43 -5.64 1.11
N TYR A 66 -3.09 -6.79 1.28
CA TYR A 66 -4.53 -6.92 1.04
C TYR A 66 -5.37 -6.17 2.10
N LEU A 67 -4.94 -6.15 3.37
CA LEU A 67 -5.57 -5.29 4.39
C LEU A 67 -5.42 -3.81 4.05
N GLY A 68 -4.24 -3.41 3.56
CA GLY A 68 -3.98 -2.06 3.06
C GLY A 68 -4.90 -1.69 1.90
N ALA A 69 -5.05 -2.60 0.93
CA ALA A 69 -5.97 -2.42 -0.20
C ALA A 69 -7.43 -2.33 0.25
N ALA A 70 -7.87 -3.21 1.16
CA ALA A 70 -9.22 -3.16 1.74
C ALA A 70 -9.47 -1.84 2.48
N GLY A 71 -8.48 -1.36 3.24
CA GLY A 71 -8.51 -0.03 3.86
C GLY A 71 -8.55 1.10 2.83
N PHE A 72 -7.83 0.96 1.71
CA PHE A 72 -7.78 1.95 0.64
C PHE A 72 -9.10 2.09 -0.13
N VAL A 73 -9.90 1.01 -0.25
CA VAL A 73 -11.23 1.05 -0.89
C VAL A 73 -12.14 2.13 -0.31
N TRP A 74 -11.95 2.52 0.96
CA TRP A 74 -12.63 3.68 1.57
C TRP A 74 -12.54 4.96 0.73
N PHE A 75 -11.48 5.10 -0.08
CA PHE A 75 -11.31 6.19 -1.04
C PHE A 75 -12.55 6.44 -1.90
N TRP A 76 -13.19 5.37 -2.39
CA TRP A 76 -14.38 5.42 -3.26
C TRP A 76 -15.66 5.77 -2.50
N PHE A 77 -15.76 5.34 -1.23
CA PHE A 77 -16.98 5.47 -0.43
C PHE A 77 -17.06 6.75 0.41
N LYS A 78 -15.93 7.45 0.65
CA LYS A 78 -15.89 8.61 1.56
C LYS A 78 -16.87 9.75 1.22
N LYS A 79 -17.25 9.89 -0.05
CA LYS A 79 -18.24 10.88 -0.52
C LYS A 79 -19.65 10.29 -0.70
N LYS A 80 -19.85 9.00 -0.44
CA LYS A 80 -21.05 8.22 -0.76
C LYS A 80 -21.87 7.80 0.47
N LEU A 81 -21.57 8.36 1.65
CA LEU A 81 -22.29 8.07 2.90
C LEU A 81 -23.76 8.51 2.89
N LYS A 82 -24.14 9.39 1.97
CA LYS A 82 -25.53 9.86 1.73
C LYS A 82 -26.08 9.41 0.37
N SER A 83 -25.50 8.36 -0.23
CA SER A 83 -25.94 7.81 -1.52
C SER A 83 -27.42 7.38 -1.52
N PRO A 84 -28.15 7.47 -2.63
CA PRO A 84 -29.48 6.86 -2.74
C PRO A 84 -29.46 5.33 -2.58
N SER A 85 -28.34 4.66 -2.91
CA SER A 85 -28.19 3.22 -2.74
C SER A 85 -27.96 2.83 -1.27
N LEU A 86 -28.89 2.07 -0.70
CA LEU A 86 -28.78 1.54 0.67
C LEU A 86 -27.54 0.65 0.85
N LEU A 87 -27.20 -0.17 -0.15
CA LEU A 87 -26.03 -1.03 -0.11
C LEU A 87 -24.74 -0.20 -0.08
N VAL A 88 -24.59 0.78 -0.97
CA VAL A 88 -23.40 1.66 -0.99
C VAL A 88 -23.26 2.42 0.32
N ARG A 89 -24.37 2.90 0.90
CA ARG A 89 -24.37 3.55 2.22
C ARG A 89 -23.92 2.62 3.34
N ARG A 90 -24.47 1.41 3.42
CA ARG A 90 -24.13 0.43 4.48
C ARG A 90 -22.65 0.03 4.41
N VAL A 91 -22.19 -0.36 3.22
CA VAL A 91 -20.78 -0.70 2.99
C VAL A 91 -19.88 0.50 3.28
N GLY A 92 -20.27 1.71 2.85
CA GLY A 92 -19.52 2.93 3.16
C GLY A 92 -19.38 3.20 4.66
N LYS A 93 -20.43 2.98 5.46
CA LYS A 93 -20.35 3.12 6.93
C LYS A 93 -19.40 2.09 7.54
N LEU A 94 -19.46 0.83 7.09
CA LEU A 94 -18.56 -0.23 7.53
C LEU A 94 -17.10 0.10 7.18
N LEU A 95 -16.83 0.52 5.94
CA LEU A 95 -15.47 0.89 5.53
C LEU A 95 -14.96 2.12 6.28
N ARG A 96 -15.83 3.07 6.62
CA ARG A 96 -15.46 4.23 7.45
C ARG A 96 -14.95 3.79 8.84
N THR A 97 -15.61 2.83 9.47
CA THR A 97 -15.21 2.33 10.80
C THR A 97 -14.01 1.40 10.71
N ALA A 98 -13.92 0.58 9.67
CA ALA A 98 -12.84 -0.37 9.45
C ALA A 98 -11.53 0.27 8.97
N HIS A 99 -11.58 1.42 8.26
CA HIS A 99 -10.39 2.03 7.65
C HIS A 99 -9.24 2.28 8.65
N LYS A 100 -9.55 2.79 9.85
CA LYS A 100 -8.54 3.06 10.89
C LYS A 100 -7.91 1.77 11.45
N PRO A 101 -8.66 0.78 11.95
CA PRO A 101 -8.06 -0.46 12.44
C PRO A 101 -7.34 -1.24 11.33
N LEU A 102 -7.85 -1.26 10.09
CA LEU A 102 -7.15 -1.85 8.94
C LEU A 102 -5.81 -1.17 8.68
N GLY A 103 -5.74 0.16 8.76
CA GLY A 103 -4.49 0.91 8.64
C GLY A 103 -3.46 0.54 9.72
N TRP A 104 -3.89 0.39 10.98
CA TRP A 104 -2.99 -0.04 12.06
C TRP A 104 -2.53 -1.50 11.92
N ALA A 105 -3.44 -2.40 11.56
CA ALA A 105 -3.09 -3.80 11.29
C ALA A 105 -2.10 -3.91 10.13
N THR A 106 -2.33 -3.16 9.05
CA THR A 106 -1.40 -3.08 7.91
C THR A 106 -0.02 -2.61 8.35
N LEU A 107 0.05 -1.53 9.13
CA LEU A 107 1.32 -1.01 9.63
C LEU A 107 2.06 -2.02 10.51
N LEU A 108 1.37 -2.65 11.46
CA LEU A 108 1.95 -3.63 12.37
C LEU A 108 2.50 -4.84 11.61
N LEU A 109 1.72 -5.40 10.69
CA LEU A 109 2.12 -6.58 9.92
C LEU A 109 3.29 -6.28 8.96
N ILE A 110 3.28 -5.11 8.30
CA ILE A 110 4.41 -4.68 7.47
C ILE A 110 5.66 -4.44 8.31
N ALA A 111 5.52 -3.89 9.52
CA ALA A 111 6.66 -3.70 10.41
C ALA A 111 7.26 -5.06 10.84
N VAL A 112 6.44 -6.05 11.19
CA VAL A 112 6.90 -7.41 11.51
C VAL A 112 7.56 -8.08 10.30
N HIS A 113 6.90 -8.05 9.15
CA HIS A 113 7.43 -8.58 7.88
C HIS A 113 8.77 -7.93 7.52
N GLY A 114 8.83 -6.61 7.55
CA GLY A 114 10.01 -5.82 7.19
C GLY A 114 11.15 -6.02 8.19
N ALA A 115 10.87 -6.03 9.50
CA ALA A 115 11.87 -6.29 10.52
C ALA A 115 12.50 -7.68 10.35
N TYR A 116 11.68 -8.72 10.13
CA TYR A 116 12.18 -10.07 9.89
C TYR A 116 13.19 -10.10 8.72
N PHE A 117 12.83 -9.56 7.56
CA PHE A 117 13.71 -9.58 6.39
C PHE A 117 14.91 -8.63 6.52
N LEU A 118 14.76 -7.51 7.24
CA LEU A 118 15.86 -6.60 7.53
C LEU A 118 16.96 -7.30 8.34
N PHE A 119 16.62 -8.15 9.32
CA PHE A 119 17.62 -8.86 10.13
C PHE A 119 18.09 -10.18 9.51
N THR A 120 17.27 -10.84 8.70
CA THR A 120 17.58 -12.18 8.17
C THR A 120 18.14 -12.19 6.75
N LYS A 121 17.92 -11.12 5.96
CA LYS A 121 18.33 -11.05 4.54
C LYS A 121 19.00 -9.72 4.17
N LEU A 122 19.92 -9.22 5.00
CA LEU A 122 20.59 -7.92 4.84
C LEU A 122 21.19 -7.62 3.45
N GLN A 123 21.55 -8.66 2.68
CA GLN A 123 22.14 -8.52 1.34
C GLN A 123 21.11 -8.45 0.20
N ASP A 124 19.81 -8.58 0.50
CA ASP A 124 18.76 -8.54 -0.52
C ASP A 124 18.45 -7.09 -0.94
N HIS A 125 18.70 -6.79 -2.21
CA HIS A 125 18.41 -5.49 -2.83
C HIS A 125 16.93 -5.09 -2.75
N LYS A 126 15.99 -6.04 -2.54
CA LYS A 126 14.57 -5.75 -2.30
C LYS A 126 14.29 -5.06 -0.97
N ILE A 127 15.22 -5.07 -0.02
CA ILE A 127 15.10 -4.33 1.24
C ILE A 127 14.89 -2.84 0.96
N TRP A 128 15.59 -2.27 -0.02
CA TRP A 128 15.52 -0.85 -0.32
C TRP A 128 14.14 -0.41 -0.85
N SER A 129 13.53 -1.19 -1.75
CA SER A 129 12.16 -0.93 -2.21
C SER A 129 11.13 -1.17 -1.10
N GLY A 130 11.39 -2.12 -0.19
CA GLY A 130 10.56 -2.35 1.00
C GLY A 130 10.62 -1.19 2.00
N LEU A 131 11.82 -0.67 2.29
CA LEU A 131 12.02 0.51 3.13
C LEU A 131 11.38 1.75 2.51
N ALA A 132 11.46 1.93 1.19
CA ALA A 132 10.78 3.01 0.49
C ALA A 132 9.25 2.92 0.67
N ALA A 133 8.67 1.73 0.48
CA ALA A 133 7.25 1.49 0.72
C ALA A 133 6.87 1.77 2.18
N PHE A 134 7.69 1.31 3.12
CA PHE A 134 7.45 1.48 4.55
C PHE A 134 7.54 2.94 5.00
N ALA A 135 8.49 3.72 4.47
CA ALA A 135 8.63 5.15 4.75
C ALA A 135 7.36 5.94 4.37
N ILE A 136 6.79 5.65 3.19
CA ILE A 136 5.53 6.26 2.77
C ILE A 136 4.38 5.79 3.68
N LEU A 137 4.31 4.51 4.03
CA LEU A 137 3.29 3.99 4.93
C LEU A 137 3.33 4.64 6.33
N LEU A 138 4.53 4.82 6.89
CA LEU A 138 4.73 5.54 8.15
C LEU A 138 4.20 6.97 8.06
N ALA A 139 4.50 7.67 6.96
CA ALA A 139 3.93 8.99 6.72
C ALA A 139 2.39 8.92 6.64
N ILE A 140 1.81 8.00 5.87
CA ILE A 140 0.35 7.81 5.77
C ILE A 140 -0.27 7.62 7.17
N ALA A 141 0.30 6.73 7.98
CA ALA A 141 -0.15 6.44 9.33
C ALA A 141 -0.05 7.67 10.25
N GLY A 142 1.08 8.38 10.22
CA GLY A 142 1.27 9.63 10.95
C GLY A 142 0.21 10.68 10.59
N TYR A 143 0.02 10.97 9.30
CA TYR A 143 -1.05 11.89 8.87
C TYR A 143 -2.43 11.38 9.25
N GLY A 144 -2.69 10.08 9.17
CA GLY A 144 -3.94 9.45 9.58
C GLY A 144 -4.24 9.60 11.08
N PHE A 145 -3.21 9.53 11.93
CA PHE A 145 -3.33 9.77 13.36
C PHE A 145 -3.63 11.25 13.68
N PHE A 146 -2.94 12.17 13.00
CA PHE A 146 -3.06 13.61 13.26
C PHE A 146 -4.22 14.29 12.53
N VAL A 147 -4.88 13.65 11.56
CA VAL A 147 -5.91 14.29 10.70
C VAL A 147 -7.10 14.86 11.47
N ASN A 148 -7.45 14.26 12.61
CA ASN A 148 -8.54 14.73 13.45
C ASN A 148 -8.05 15.62 14.61
N LYS A 149 -6.73 15.70 14.83
CA LYS A 149 -6.11 16.49 15.90
C LYS A 149 -5.66 17.87 15.40
N ILE A 150 -5.08 17.93 14.19
CA ILE A 150 -4.56 19.15 13.59
C ILE A 150 -5.62 19.76 12.67
N ARG A 151 -6.15 20.93 13.05
CA ARG A 151 -7.18 21.66 12.26
C ARG A 151 -6.57 22.39 11.05
N ASN A 152 -6.06 21.62 10.09
CA ASN A 152 -5.54 22.12 8.81
C ASN A 152 -6.23 21.44 7.62
N LYS A 153 -6.68 22.24 6.64
CA LYS A 153 -7.43 21.74 5.47
C LYS A 153 -6.64 20.74 4.61
N TRP A 154 -5.31 20.86 4.61
CA TRP A 154 -4.44 20.05 3.78
C TRP A 154 -4.16 18.65 4.35
N MET A 155 -4.37 18.41 5.65
CA MET A 155 -4.06 17.10 6.28
C MET A 155 -4.70 15.92 5.55
N ARG A 156 -6.00 16.05 5.21
CA ARG A 156 -6.75 15.02 4.47
C ARG A 156 -6.24 14.85 3.04
N THR A 157 -5.82 15.94 2.40
CA THR A 157 -5.25 15.93 1.05
C THR A 157 -3.91 15.21 1.06
N VAL A 158 -3.02 15.53 2.00
CA VAL A 158 -1.71 14.91 2.13
C VAL A 158 -1.83 13.41 2.37
N HIS A 159 -2.63 12.98 3.35
CA HIS A 159 -2.87 11.56 3.63
C HIS A 159 -3.37 10.80 2.38
N ARG A 160 -4.30 11.40 1.63
CA ARG A 160 -4.81 10.83 0.38
C ARG A 160 -3.75 10.75 -0.72
N THR A 161 -2.95 11.81 -0.88
CA THR A 161 -1.89 11.86 -1.90
C THR A 161 -0.80 10.84 -1.60
N LEU A 162 -0.38 10.72 -0.34
CA LEU A 162 0.56 9.69 0.08
C LEU A 162 0.00 8.29 -0.16
N GLY A 163 -1.28 8.05 0.13
CA GLY A 163 -1.94 6.78 -0.18
C GLY A 163 -1.92 6.42 -1.67
N LEU A 164 -2.11 7.41 -2.56
CA LEU A 164 -1.99 7.21 -4.00
C LEU A 164 -0.54 6.97 -4.43
N LEU A 165 0.40 7.73 -3.88
CA LEU A 165 1.84 7.59 -4.15
C LEU A 165 2.39 6.24 -3.69
N TRP A 166 1.80 5.63 -2.65
CA TRP A 166 2.23 4.35 -2.13
C TRP A 166 1.98 3.20 -3.12
N VAL A 167 0.93 3.27 -3.93
CA VAL A 167 0.55 2.22 -4.89
C VAL A 167 1.67 1.87 -5.89
N PRO A 168 2.27 2.82 -6.64
CA PRO A 168 3.37 2.48 -7.55
C PRO A 168 4.59 1.93 -6.82
N VAL A 169 4.89 2.40 -5.60
CA VAL A 169 6.00 1.88 -4.78
C VAL A 169 5.73 0.42 -4.37
N LEU A 170 4.49 0.10 -3.99
CA LEU A 170 4.06 -1.27 -3.72
C LEU A 170 4.14 -2.17 -4.97
N VAL A 171 3.83 -1.65 -6.16
CA VAL A 171 3.98 -2.41 -7.41
C VAL A 171 5.44 -2.77 -7.66
N ILE A 172 6.37 -1.85 -7.43
CA ILE A 172 7.81 -2.12 -7.56
C ILE A 172 8.27 -3.17 -6.54
N HIS A 173 7.81 -3.07 -5.29
CA HIS A 173 8.27 -3.95 -4.22
C HIS A 173 7.61 -5.35 -4.23
N ALA A 174 6.27 -5.41 -4.34
CA ALA A 174 5.47 -6.62 -4.21
C ALA A 174 4.98 -7.20 -5.55
N GLY A 175 5.28 -6.54 -6.68
CA GLY A 175 5.03 -7.06 -8.02
C GLY A 175 3.57 -7.46 -8.26
N GLY A 176 3.37 -8.70 -8.71
CA GLY A 176 2.07 -9.24 -9.08
C GLY A 176 1.00 -9.13 -7.99
N SER A 177 1.35 -9.34 -6.72
CA SER A 177 0.37 -9.22 -5.62
C SER A 177 -0.14 -7.79 -5.46
N ALA A 178 0.71 -6.78 -5.65
CA ALA A 178 0.29 -5.37 -5.62
C ALA A 178 -0.54 -4.99 -6.84
N ILE A 179 -0.25 -5.55 -8.01
CA ILE A 179 -1.06 -5.37 -9.23
C ILE A 179 -2.46 -5.94 -8.99
N LEU A 180 -2.57 -7.18 -8.50
CA LEU A 180 -3.86 -7.82 -8.21
C LEU A 180 -4.66 -7.06 -7.15
N ALA A 181 -4.01 -6.65 -6.05
CA ALA A 181 -4.67 -5.86 -5.01
C ALA A 181 -5.16 -4.51 -5.52
N SER A 182 -4.36 -3.84 -6.37
CA SER A 182 -4.74 -2.56 -7.00
C SER A 182 -5.90 -2.73 -7.98
N ALA A 183 -5.86 -3.76 -8.82
CA ALA A 183 -6.94 -4.09 -9.75
C ALA A 183 -8.24 -4.39 -9.00
N ALA A 184 -8.19 -5.16 -7.92
CA ALA A 184 -9.35 -5.43 -7.07
C ALA A 184 -9.92 -4.13 -6.45
N ALA A 185 -9.07 -3.25 -5.93
CA ALA A 185 -9.50 -1.96 -5.36
C ALA A 185 -10.14 -1.04 -6.42
N LEU A 186 -9.63 -1.05 -7.66
CA LEU A 186 -10.23 -0.32 -8.78
C LEU A 186 -11.58 -0.93 -9.21
N ALA A 187 -11.67 -2.26 -9.27
CA ALA A 187 -12.90 -2.97 -9.60
C ALA A 187 -14.03 -2.61 -8.62
N VAL A 188 -13.74 -2.52 -7.32
CA VAL A 188 -14.71 -2.03 -6.33
C VAL A 188 -15.18 -0.60 -6.65
N GLY A 189 -14.26 0.29 -7.04
CA GLY A 189 -14.61 1.64 -7.47
C GLY A 189 -15.56 1.66 -8.67
N ALA A 190 -15.31 0.82 -9.67
CA ALA A 190 -16.18 0.67 -10.84
C ALA A 190 -17.57 0.14 -10.46
N VAL A 191 -17.65 -0.91 -9.62
CA VAL A 191 -18.92 -1.45 -9.11
C VAL A 191 -19.72 -0.39 -8.37
N VAL A 192 -19.09 0.39 -7.50
CA VAL A 192 -19.76 1.48 -6.78
C VAL A 192 -20.29 2.53 -7.77
N ALA A 193 -19.50 2.91 -8.78
CA ALA A 193 -19.96 3.87 -9.78
C ALA A 193 -21.19 3.38 -10.56
N LEU A 194 -21.25 2.09 -10.89
CA LEU A 194 -22.42 1.48 -11.55
C LEU A 194 -23.65 1.45 -10.63
N LEU A 195 -23.48 1.07 -9.36
CA LEU A 195 -24.57 1.05 -8.39
C LEU A 195 -25.14 2.44 -8.11
N GLU A 196 -24.27 3.47 -8.08
CA GLU A 196 -24.70 4.86 -7.94
C GLU A 196 -25.51 5.33 -9.14
N LYS A 197 -25.09 4.99 -10.36
CA LYS A 197 -25.82 5.34 -11.59
C LYS A 197 -27.21 4.69 -11.60
N LYS A 198 -27.30 3.40 -11.26
CA LYS A 198 -28.56 2.66 -11.22
C LYS A 198 -29.53 3.17 -10.16
N ALA A 199 -29.03 3.64 -9.02
CA ALA A 199 -29.87 4.16 -7.94
C ALA A 199 -30.29 5.63 -8.12
N ALA A 200 -29.72 6.32 -9.11
CA ALA A 200 -30.05 7.70 -9.47
C ALA A 200 -30.90 7.80 -10.75
N ALA A 201 -31.09 6.67 -11.45
CA ALA A 201 -32.07 6.49 -12.52
C ALA A 201 -33.40 6.07 -11.90
#